data_AF-A0A8J2QAW2-F1
#
_entry.id   AF-A0A8J2QAW2-F1
#
_cell.length_a   1.000
_cell.length_b   1.000
_cell.length_c   1.000
_cell.angle_alpha   90.00
_cell.angle_beta   90.00
_cell.angle_gamma   90.00
#
_symmetry.space_group_name_H-M   'P 1'
#
loop_
_entity.id
_entity.type
_entity.pdbx_description
1 polymer ?
#
loop_
_entity_poly.entity_id
_entity_poly.type
_entity_poly.pdbx_seq_one_letter_code
_entity_poly.pdbx_strand_id
1 'polypeptide(L)'
;MPPNFFQKPETALKRAHELISVGKEMDALETLHDTIKSKRHKQWTKTHEAIMLKHMELCVSLRRPHVAKDALFQYKTLTQQVAIKSLETVIQRFLELAQQKTEEAQKTSIEKVEEIDDLDQADAPEKYVFFSILY
;
A
#
# COMPACT_ATOMS: atom_id res chain seq x y z
N MET A 1 -14.08 4.68 -22.24
CA MET A 1 -14.04 6.09 -21.77
C MET A 1 -12.98 6.18 -20.69
N PRO A 2 -12.00 7.10 -20.75
CA PRO A 2 -11.05 7.24 -19.66
C PRO A 2 -11.81 7.87 -18.48
N PRO A 3 -11.71 7.35 -17.25
CA PRO A 3 -12.35 8.00 -16.12
C PRO A 3 -11.65 9.34 -15.90
N ASN A 4 -12.44 10.40 -15.82
CA ASN A 4 -11.98 11.77 -15.63
C ASN A 4 -11.47 11.92 -14.17
N PHE A 5 -10.25 11.42 -13.91
CA PHE A 5 -9.68 11.17 -12.58
C PHE A 5 -9.24 12.42 -11.80
N PHE A 6 -9.56 13.63 -12.26
CA PHE A 6 -9.06 14.84 -11.62
C PHE A 6 -10.11 15.48 -10.73
N GLN A 7 -10.46 14.75 -9.68
CA GLN A 7 -11.31 15.24 -8.59
C GLN A 7 -10.42 15.87 -7.51
N LYS A 8 -10.91 16.95 -6.87
CA LYS A 8 -10.22 17.61 -5.73
C LYS A 8 -9.75 16.55 -4.72
N PRO A 9 -8.64 16.75 -3.99
CA PRO A 9 -8.12 15.77 -3.02
C PRO A 9 -9.20 15.29 -2.03
N GLU A 10 -10.10 16.18 -1.61
CA GLU A 10 -11.23 15.84 -0.74
C GLU A 10 -12.22 14.86 -1.37
N THR A 11 -12.47 14.97 -2.68
CA THR A 11 -13.39 14.11 -3.42
C THR A 11 -12.75 12.75 -3.71
N ALA A 12 -11.44 12.71 -4.01
CA ALA A 12 -10.70 11.46 -4.14
C ALA A 12 -10.72 10.65 -2.84
N LEU A 13 -10.55 11.30 -1.69
CA LEU A 13 -10.63 10.66 -0.38
C LEU A 13 -12.02 10.05 -0.12
N LYS A 14 -13.09 10.79 -0.43
CA LYS A 14 -14.47 10.25 -0.32
C LYS A 14 -14.68 9.03 -1.20
N ARG A 15 -14.27 9.12 -2.47
CA ARG A 15 -14.38 8.01 -3.44
C ARG A 15 -13.62 6.77 -2.97
N ALA A 16 -12.42 6.95 -2.42
CA ALA A 16 -11.64 5.86 -1.86
C ALA A 16 -12.36 5.18 -0.69
N HIS A 17 -12.97 5.94 0.23
CA HIS A 17 -13.78 5.36 1.30
C HIS A 17 -15.00 4.58 0.81
N GLU A 18 -15.69 5.07 -0.24
CA GLU A 18 -16.78 4.33 -0.85
C GLU A 18 -16.30 3.02 -1.48
N LEU A 19 -15.17 3.05 -2.20
CA LEU A 19 -14.57 1.85 -2.79
C LEU A 19 -14.14 0.83 -1.72
N ILE A 20 -13.61 1.29 -0.58
CA ILE A 20 -13.29 0.43 0.57
C ILE A 20 -14.55 -0.21 1.14
N SER A 21 -15.67 0.54 1.30
CA SER A 21 -16.94 -0.03 1.76
C SER A 21 -17.50 -1.11 0.81
N VAL A 22 -17.21 -1.01 -0.47
CA VAL A 22 -17.62 -1.98 -1.49
C VAL A 22 -16.64 -3.16 -1.61
N GLY A 23 -15.52 -3.15 -0.85
CA GLY A 23 -14.48 -4.19 -0.90
C GLY A 23 -13.51 -4.06 -2.07
N LYS A 24 -13.54 -2.93 -2.80
CA LYS A 24 -12.63 -2.64 -3.91
C LYS A 24 -11.41 -1.84 -3.45
N GLU A 25 -10.62 -2.45 -2.57
CA GLU A 25 -9.41 -1.83 -2.00
C GLU A 25 -8.36 -1.48 -3.08
N MET A 26 -8.27 -2.27 -4.15
CA MET A 26 -7.33 -2.02 -5.25
C MET A 26 -7.69 -0.75 -6.03
N ASP A 27 -8.94 -0.60 -6.46
CA ASP A 27 -9.42 0.62 -7.13
C ASP A 27 -9.30 1.86 -6.23
N ALA A 28 -9.52 1.69 -4.92
CA ALA A 28 -9.35 2.75 -3.93
C ALA A 28 -7.87 3.19 -3.87
N LEU A 29 -6.93 2.24 -3.84
CA LEU A 29 -5.50 2.51 -3.83
C LEU A 29 -5.07 3.25 -5.10
N GLU A 30 -5.50 2.80 -6.28
CA GLU A 30 -5.16 3.45 -7.56
C GLU A 30 -5.68 4.89 -7.63
N THR A 31 -6.91 5.12 -7.16
CA THR A 31 -7.51 6.45 -7.11
C THR A 31 -6.70 7.41 -6.21
N LEU A 32 -6.27 6.94 -5.04
CA LEU A 32 -5.44 7.73 -4.12
C LEU A 32 -4.04 7.96 -4.71
N HIS A 33 -3.47 6.94 -5.36
CA HIS A 33 -2.15 7.01 -5.96
C HIS A 33 -2.09 8.05 -7.09
N ASP A 34 -3.09 8.08 -7.98
CA ASP A 34 -3.17 9.07 -9.06
C ASP A 34 -3.30 10.50 -8.51
N THR A 35 -4.07 10.66 -7.44
CA THR A 35 -4.23 11.95 -6.75
C THR A 35 -2.92 12.48 -6.20
N ILE A 36 -2.08 11.62 -5.60
CA ILE A 36 -0.75 11.99 -5.07
C ILE A 36 0.23 12.26 -6.21
N LYS A 37 0.17 11.47 -7.29
CA LYS A 37 1.02 11.64 -8.47
C LYS A 37 0.73 12.96 -9.20
N SER A 38 -0.51 13.44 -9.13
CA SER A 38 -0.95 14.66 -9.79
C SER A 38 -0.23 15.91 -9.27
N LYS A 39 0.63 16.48 -10.12
CA LYS A 39 1.42 17.69 -9.82
C LYS A 39 0.62 19.01 -9.88
N ARG A 40 -0.70 18.97 -10.09
CA ARG A 40 -1.55 20.18 -10.21
C ARG A 40 -1.83 20.83 -8.85
N HIS A 41 -1.85 20.05 -7.77
CA HIS A 41 -2.02 20.56 -6.41
C HIS A 41 -0.65 20.70 -5.72
N LYS A 42 0.15 21.67 -6.15
CA LYS A 42 1.50 21.93 -5.59
C LYS A 42 1.51 22.40 -4.13
N GLN A 43 0.36 22.73 -3.55
CA GLN A 43 0.25 23.11 -2.15
C GLN A 43 -0.25 21.93 -1.32
N TRP A 44 0.59 21.50 -0.39
CA TRP A 44 0.22 20.55 0.64
C TRP A 44 -0.97 21.06 1.45
N THR A 45 -1.90 20.17 1.76
CA THR A 45 -3.05 20.42 2.64
C THR A 45 -3.22 19.25 3.60
N LYS A 46 -3.91 19.46 4.73
CA LYS A 46 -4.25 18.39 5.68
C LYS A 46 -4.98 17.21 5.01
N THR A 47 -5.74 17.45 3.94
CA THR A 47 -6.38 16.39 3.17
C THR A 47 -5.36 15.44 2.52
N HIS A 48 -4.22 15.95 2.05
CA HIS A 48 -3.16 15.11 1.49
C HIS A 48 -2.54 14.18 2.55
N GLU A 49 -2.43 14.64 3.80
CA GLU A 49 -1.99 13.80 4.91
C GLU A 49 -2.95 12.64 5.13
N ALA A 50 -4.26 12.90 5.16
CA ALA A 50 -5.29 11.88 5.32
C ALA A 50 -5.31 10.88 4.13
N ILE A 51 -5.15 11.38 2.89
CA ILE A 51 -5.01 10.54 1.68
C ILE A 51 -3.80 9.62 1.82
N MET A 52 -2.65 10.16 2.24
CA MET A 52 -1.41 9.41 2.37
C MET A 52 -1.50 8.33 3.45
N LEU A 53 -2.12 8.64 4.60
CA LEU A 53 -2.38 7.67 5.66
C LEU A 53 -3.27 6.51 5.17
N LYS A 54 -4.36 6.80 4.46
CA LYS A 54 -5.23 5.76 3.90
C LYS A 54 -4.57 4.97 2.79
N HIS A 55 -3.78 5.61 1.93
CA HIS A 55 -2.98 4.92 0.91
C HIS A 55 -1.96 3.98 1.55
N MET A 56 -1.32 4.37 2.65
CA MET A 56 -0.40 3.54 3.43
C MET A 56 -1.09 2.31 4.02
N GLU A 57 -2.24 2.50 4.67
CA GLU A 57 -3.07 1.43 5.23
C GLU A 57 -3.45 0.39 4.16
N LEU A 58 -3.94 0.85 2.99
CA LEU A 58 -4.28 -0.02 1.86
C LEU A 58 -3.06 -0.72 1.26
N CYS A 59 -1.92 -0.03 1.16
CA CYS A 59 -0.70 -0.64 0.62
C CYS A 59 -0.18 -1.77 1.53
N VAL A 60 -0.33 -1.62 2.84
CA VAL A 60 -0.01 -2.65 3.83
C VAL A 60 -1.04 -3.78 3.76
N SER A 61 -2.33 -3.46 3.57
CA SER A 61 -3.42 -4.43 3.31
C SER A 61 -3.08 -5.34 2.11
N LEU A 62 -2.80 -4.73 0.96
CA LEU A 62 -2.59 -5.36 -0.35
C LEU A 62 -1.17 -5.87 -0.59
N ARG A 63 -0.23 -5.68 0.36
CA ARG A 63 1.17 -6.16 0.25
C ARG A 63 1.90 -5.60 -0.99
N ARG A 64 1.70 -4.31 -1.31
CA ARG A 64 2.21 -3.64 -2.54
C ARG A 64 3.33 -2.62 -2.29
N PRO A 65 4.52 -3.02 -1.78
CA PRO A 65 5.54 -2.08 -1.31
C PRO A 65 6.07 -1.11 -2.39
N HIS A 66 6.02 -1.49 -3.67
CA HIS A 66 6.39 -0.61 -4.78
C HIS A 66 5.49 0.63 -4.87
N VAL A 67 4.18 0.47 -4.71
CA VAL A 67 3.21 1.58 -4.78
C VAL A 67 3.38 2.53 -3.60
N ALA A 68 3.62 2.01 -2.39
CA ALA A 68 3.95 2.84 -1.22
C ALA A 68 5.24 3.63 -1.43
N LYS A 69 6.29 3.00 -1.97
CA LYS A 69 7.58 3.65 -2.20
C LYS A 69 7.45 4.82 -3.19
N ASP A 70 6.76 4.62 -4.31
CA ASP A 70 6.52 5.67 -5.29
C ASP A 70 5.70 6.83 -4.70
N ALA A 71 4.62 6.51 -3.97
CA ALA A 71 3.80 7.53 -3.32
C ALA A 71 4.58 8.33 -2.27
N LEU A 72 5.44 7.68 -1.48
CA LEU A 72 6.32 8.33 -0.49
C LEU A 72 7.31 9.26 -1.15
N PHE A 73 7.90 8.85 -2.26
CA PHE A 73 8.87 9.69 -2.98
C PHE A 73 8.20 10.98 -3.45
N GLN A 74 7.03 10.85 -4.07
CA GLN A 74 6.24 11.98 -4.53
C GLN A 74 5.79 12.89 -3.36
N TYR A 75 5.29 12.28 -2.28
CA TYR A 75 4.80 12.99 -1.11
C TYR A 75 5.93 13.70 -0.33
N LYS A 76 7.13 13.11 -0.28
CA LYS A 76 8.32 13.73 0.29
C LYS A 76 8.68 15.02 -0.44
N THR A 77 8.70 15.01 -1.77
CA THR A 77 9.01 16.21 -2.57
C THR A 77 8.00 17.33 -2.30
N LEU A 78 6.73 16.97 -2.10
CA LEU A 78 5.64 17.93 -1.88
C LEU A 78 5.61 18.50 -0.44
N THR A 79 5.90 17.67 0.56
CA THR A 79 5.94 18.08 1.98
C THR A 79 7.23 18.77 2.38
N GLN A 80 8.35 18.54 1.69
CA GLN A 80 9.65 19.14 1.99
C GLN A 80 9.61 20.67 1.99
N GLN A 81 8.76 21.30 1.17
CA GLN A 81 8.66 22.76 1.07
C GLN A 81 7.64 23.38 2.03
N VAL A 82 6.67 22.60 2.54
CA VAL A 82 5.48 23.14 3.22
C VAL A 82 5.31 22.59 4.64
N ALA A 83 5.51 21.29 4.85
CA ALA A 83 5.18 20.60 6.09
C ALA A 83 5.99 19.31 6.29
N ILE A 84 7.29 19.43 6.59
CA ILE A 84 8.18 18.29 6.87
C ILE A 84 7.68 17.46 8.06
N LYS A 85 7.06 18.10 9.07
CA LYS A 85 6.51 17.41 10.25
C LYS A 85 5.40 16.41 9.89
N SER A 86 4.53 16.76 8.95
CA SER A 86 3.45 15.85 8.51
C SER A 86 4.00 14.64 7.77
N LEU A 87 5.14 14.76 7.08
CA LEU A 87 5.81 13.60 6.48
C LEU A 87 6.31 12.63 7.56
N GLU A 88 6.92 13.16 8.62
CA GLU A 88 7.43 12.37 9.74
C GLU A 88 6.30 11.58 10.41
N THR A 89 5.17 12.23 10.70
CA THR A 89 3.99 11.57 11.30
C THR A 89 3.45 10.44 10.41
N VAL A 90 3.38 10.64 9.09
CA VAL A 90 2.93 9.59 8.16
C VAL A 90 3.89 8.40 8.13
N ILE A 91 5.20 8.64 8.13
CA ILE A 91 6.22 7.57 8.14
C ILE A 91 6.19 6.79 9.46
N GLN A 92 6.10 7.49 10.59
CA GLN A 92 5.93 6.86 11.90
C GLN A 92 4.69 5.98 11.93
N ARG A 93 3.55 6.51 11.46
CA ARG A 93 2.30 5.74 11.41
C ARG A 93 2.38 4.53 10.49
N PHE A 94 3.07 4.64 9.37
CA PHE A 94 3.31 3.50 8.48
C PHE A 94 4.16 2.42 9.14
N LEU A 95 5.21 2.79 9.88
CA LEU A 95 6.01 1.83 10.66
C LEU A 95 5.18 1.13 11.72
N GLU A 96 4.35 1.87 12.46
CA GLU A 96 3.41 1.29 13.44
C GLU A 96 2.45 0.30 12.77
N LEU A 97 1.85 0.67 11.62
CA LEU A 97 0.95 -0.21 10.86
C LEU A 97 1.66 -1.46 10.32
N ALA A 98 2.91 -1.32 9.87
CA ALA A 98 3.69 -2.46 9.40
C ALA A 98 4.07 -3.41 10.56
N GLN A 99 4.42 -2.87 11.73
CA GLN A 99 4.68 -3.65 12.94
C GLN A 99 3.43 -4.36 13.44
N GLN A 100 2.31 -3.63 13.55
CA GLN A 100 1.03 -4.18 13.95
C GLN A 100 0.59 -5.31 13.00
N LYS A 101 0.71 -5.11 11.69
CA LYS A 101 0.42 -6.19 10.73
C LYS A 101 1.40 -7.35 10.82
N THR A 102 2.66 -7.14 11.22
CA THR A 102 3.62 -8.22 11.45
C THR A 102 3.26 -9.02 12.72
N GLU A 103 2.80 -8.36 13.78
CA GLU A 103 2.27 -9.01 15.00
C GLU A 103 0.96 -9.76 14.73
N GLU A 104 0.03 -9.15 13.99
CA GLU A 104 -1.22 -9.79 13.55
C GLU A 104 -0.94 -10.96 12.62
N ALA A 105 0.02 -10.82 11.70
CA ALA A 105 0.49 -11.90 10.85
C ALA A 105 1.25 -12.97 11.65
N GLN A 106 1.95 -12.65 12.74
CA GLN A 106 2.54 -13.66 13.62
C GLN A 106 1.48 -14.47 14.35
N LYS A 107 0.39 -13.83 14.81
CA LYS A 107 -0.76 -14.51 15.41
C LYS A 107 -1.56 -15.32 14.39
N THR A 108 -1.71 -14.82 13.17
CA THR A 108 -2.44 -15.51 12.09
C THR A 108 -1.57 -16.57 11.39
N SER A 109 -0.24 -16.44 11.36
CA SER A 109 0.66 -17.45 10.77
C SER A 109 0.69 -18.76 11.56
N ILE A 110 0.26 -18.77 12.81
CA ILE A 110 0.04 -20.03 13.54
C ILE A 110 -1.20 -20.76 12.97
N GLU A 111 -2.16 -20.04 12.38
CA GLU A 111 -3.41 -20.61 11.87
C GLU A 111 -3.44 -20.73 10.33
N LYS A 112 -2.65 -19.94 9.60
CA LYS A 112 -2.65 -19.89 8.11
C LYS A 112 -1.54 -20.69 7.42
N VAL A 113 -0.61 -21.29 8.17
CA VAL A 113 0.34 -22.26 7.61
C VAL A 113 -0.37 -23.55 7.21
N GLU A 114 -1.52 -23.88 7.80
CA GLU A 114 -2.31 -25.07 7.43
C GLU A 114 -3.10 -24.93 6.11
N GLU A 115 -3.38 -23.72 5.62
CA GLU A 115 -4.24 -23.52 4.42
C GLU A 115 -3.45 -23.22 3.12
N ILE A 116 -2.12 -23.14 3.18
CA ILE A 116 -1.25 -22.90 2.02
C ILE A 116 -0.62 -24.21 1.49
N ASP A 117 -0.79 -25.35 2.18
CA ASP A 117 -0.25 -26.65 1.75
C ASP A 117 -1.07 -27.36 0.66
N ASP A 118 -2.21 -26.79 0.20
CA ASP A 118 -3.10 -27.45 -0.78
C ASP A 118 -3.05 -26.86 -2.20
N LEU A 119 -2.20 -25.86 -2.47
CA LEU A 119 -2.15 -25.19 -3.79
C LEU A 119 -0.75 -25.06 -4.41
N ASP A 120 0.22 -25.88 -4.01
CA ASP A 120 1.51 -26.02 -4.72
C ASP A 120 1.64 -27.43 -5.34
N GLN A 121 0.68 -27.78 -6.19
CA GLN A 121 0.82 -28.88 -7.14
C GLN A 121 0.85 -28.32 -8.57
N ALA A 122 2.02 -27.80 -8.99
CA ALA A 122 2.47 -27.83 -10.38
C ALA A 122 3.93 -27.37 -10.53
N ASP A 123 4.84 -28.35 -10.49
CA ASP A 123 6.04 -28.49 -11.33
C ASP A 123 6.92 -27.26 -11.65
N ALA A 124 8.07 -27.18 -10.98
CA ALA A 124 9.30 -26.68 -11.60
C ALA A 124 10.52 -27.55 -11.17
N PRO A 125 11.23 -28.19 -12.10
CA PRO A 125 12.10 -29.36 -11.86
C PRO A 125 13.53 -29.00 -11.41
N GLU A 126 13.69 -28.21 -10.35
CA GLU A 126 15.04 -27.85 -9.83
C GLU A 126 15.40 -28.47 -8.48
N LYS A 127 14.49 -29.25 -7.87
CA LYS A 127 14.75 -29.89 -6.57
C LYS A 127 15.61 -31.17 -6.65
N TYR A 128 15.77 -31.76 -7.83
CA TYR A 128 16.54 -33.01 -7.99
C TYR A 128 18.06 -32.82 -8.01
N VAL A 129 18.56 -31.62 -8.32
CA VAL A 129 20.02 -31.40 -8.43
C VAL A 129 20.68 -31.41 -7.06
N PHE A 130 19.96 -31.04 -5.99
CA PHE A 130 20.55 -30.92 -4.65
C PHE A 130 20.83 -32.28 -3.98
N PHE A 131 20.27 -33.38 -4.47
CA PHE A 131 20.43 -34.71 -3.85
C PHE A 131 21.53 -35.57 -4.51
N SER A 132 22.09 -35.15 -5.64
CA SER A 132 23.07 -35.96 -6.39
C SER A 132 24.55 -35.61 -6.13
N ILE A 133 24.85 -34.65 -5.25
CA ILE A 133 26.25 -34.21 -4.98
C ILE A 133 26.80 -34.85 -3.68
N LEU A 134 26.07 -35.79 -3.07
CA LEU A 134 26.49 -36.50 -1.84
C LEU A 134 26.44 -38.03 -1.96
N TYR A 135 26.81 -38.59 -3.12
CA TYR A 135 27.16 -40.01 -3.23
C TYR A 135 28.31 -40.24 -4.21
#